data_AF-A0A212FL79-F1
#
_entry.id   AF-A0A212FL79-F1
#
_cell.length_a   1.000
_cell.length_b   1.000
_cell.length_c   1.000
_cell.angle_alpha   90.00
_cell.angle_beta   90.00
_cell.angle_gamma   90.00
#
_symmetry.space_group_name_H-M   'P 1'
#
loop_
_entity.id
_entity.type
_entity.pdbx_description
1 polymer ?
#
loop_
_entity_poly.entity_id
_entity_poly.type
_entity_poly.pdbx_seq_one_letter_code
_entity_poly.pdbx_strand_id
1 'polypeptide(L)'
;MSKGNKPYYDIKDAPVLFEKFTKDYNRNYKDEADRQEHFQAFIKTLKSINKANAESSHATFDINKFADYTPEERKNMFGLNLREEEK
;
A
#
# COMPACT_ATOMS: atom_id res chain seq x y z
N MET A 1 -17.63 -16.97 16.06
CA MET A 1 -16.72 -15.86 15.72
C MET A 1 -16.94 -15.51 14.26
N SER A 2 -17.69 -14.46 13.96
CA SER A 2 -17.90 -14.01 12.59
C SER A 2 -16.53 -13.75 11.97
N LYS A 3 -16.17 -14.49 10.91
CA LYS A 3 -15.05 -14.13 10.03
C LYS A 3 -15.40 -12.74 9.51
N GLY A 4 -14.91 -11.69 10.18
CA GLY A 4 -15.13 -10.32 9.75
C GLY A 4 -14.75 -10.24 8.29
N ASN A 5 -15.65 -9.73 7.44
CA ASN A 5 -15.45 -9.62 6.01
C ASN A 5 -14.12 -8.91 5.76
N LYS A 6 -13.06 -9.67 5.48
CA LYS A 6 -11.77 -9.08 5.17
C LYS A 6 -11.94 -8.38 3.84
N PRO A 7 -11.49 -7.12 3.73
CA PRO A 7 -11.59 -6.41 2.48
C PRO A 7 -10.78 -7.13 1.41
N TYR A 8 -11.41 -7.34 0.26
CA TYR A 8 -10.79 -7.86 -0.94
C TYR A 8 -10.92 -6.78 -2.02
N TYR A 9 -9.79 -6.36 -2.57
CA TYR A 9 -9.75 -5.31 -3.58
C TYR A 9 -9.50 -5.92 -4.95
N ASP A 10 -10.38 -5.67 -5.91
CA ASP A 10 -10.09 -6.05 -7.29
C ASP A 10 -9.05 -5.07 -7.87
N ILE A 11 -8.07 -5.61 -8.58
CA ILE A 11 -7.04 -4.81 -9.24
C ILE A 11 -7.65 -3.99 -10.39
N LYS A 12 -8.79 -4.41 -10.94
CA LYS A 12 -9.55 -3.65 -11.94
C LYS A 12 -10.11 -2.35 -11.37
N ASP A 13 -10.46 -2.34 -10.08
CA ASP A 13 -10.95 -1.17 -9.36
C ASP A 13 -9.82 -0.30 -8.80
N ALA A 14 -8.56 -0.70 -8.97
CA ALA A 14 -7.40 0.07 -8.53
C ALA A 14 -7.43 1.57 -8.92
N PRO A 15 -7.78 1.99 -10.16
CA PRO A 15 -7.87 3.42 -10.49
C PRO A 15 -8.92 4.16 -9.64
N VAL A 16 -10.11 3.58 -9.47
CA VAL A 16 -11.20 4.18 -8.69
C VAL A 16 -10.83 4.23 -7.20
N LEU A 17 -10.24 3.15 -6.68
CA LEU A 17 -9.74 3.07 -5.31
C LEU A 17 -8.61 4.08 -5.05
N PHE A 18 -7.71 4.26 -6.02
CA PHE A 18 -6.62 5.21 -5.93
C PHE A 18 -7.14 6.64 -5.93
N GLU A 19 -8.09 7.00 -6.79
CA GLU A 19 -8.73 8.32 -6.77
C GLU A 19 -9.44 8.60 -5.44
N LYS A 20 -10.14 7.59 -4.89
CA LYS A 20 -10.75 7.69 -3.56
C LYS A 20 -9.68 7.89 -2.49
N PHE A 21 -8.61 7.10 -2.52
CA PHE A 21 -7.48 7.19 -1.60
C PHE A 21 -6.81 8.57 -1.65
N THR A 22 -6.57 9.10 -2.84
CA THR A 22 -5.98 10.44 -3.01
C THR A 22 -6.84 11.51 -2.35
N LYS A 23 -8.17 11.42 -2.47
CA LYS A 23 -9.10 12.34 -1.81
C LYS A 23 -9.17 12.14 -0.29
N ASP A 24 -9.29 10.89 0.15
CA ASP A 24 -9.45 10.52 1.57
C ASP A 24 -8.23 10.92 2.42
N TYR A 25 -7.03 10.72 1.87
CA TYR A 25 -5.76 11.06 2.51
C TYR A 25 -5.17 12.38 2.02
N ASN A 26 -5.92 13.15 1.23
CA ASN A 26 -5.53 14.45 0.69
C ASN A 26 -4.12 14.44 0.06
N ARG A 27 -3.82 13.39 -0.71
CA ARG A 27 -2.51 13.14 -1.33
C ARG A 27 -2.29 14.13 -2.48
N ASN A 28 -1.11 14.75 -2.48
CA ASN A 28 -0.71 15.67 -3.52
C ASN A 28 0.62 15.20 -4.11
N TYR A 29 0.57 14.78 -5.37
CA TYR A 29 1.74 14.31 -6.12
C TYR A 29 2.38 15.49 -6.84
N LYS A 30 3.70 15.46 -7.01
CA LYS A 30 4.44 16.58 -7.65
C LYS A 30 4.16 16.68 -9.14
N ASP A 31 4.19 15.53 -9.81
CA ASP A 31 4.12 15.41 -11.26
C ASP A 31 3.33 14.15 -11.65
N GLU A 32 2.99 14.03 -12.94
CA GLU A 32 2.31 12.83 -13.44
C GLU A 32 3.15 11.56 -13.28
N ALA A 33 4.48 11.67 -13.41
CA ALA A 33 5.40 10.56 -13.19
C ALA A 33 5.38 10.05 -11.74
N ASP A 34 5.40 10.97 -10.77
CA ASP A 34 5.30 10.71 -9.33
C ASP A 34 3.96 10.02 -9.00
N ARG A 35 2.85 10.56 -9.53
CA ARG A 35 1.53 9.95 -9.41
C ARG A 35 1.50 8.53 -9.98
N GLN A 36 2.13 8.29 -11.13
CA GLN A 36 2.16 6.99 -11.77
C GLN A 36 2.97 5.97 -10.94
N GLU A 37 4.09 6.39 -10.36
CA GLU A 37 4.91 5.54 -9.49
C GLU A 37 4.13 5.12 -8.23
N HIS A 38 3.50 6.08 -7.57
CA HIS A 38 2.61 5.84 -6.42
C HIS A 38 1.40 4.97 -6.79
N PHE A 39 0.83 5.14 -7.99
CA PHE A 39 -0.26 4.28 -8.47
C PHE A 39 0.20 2.82 -8.65
N GLN A 40 1.38 2.60 -9.22
CA GLN A 40 1.95 1.26 -9.34
C GLN A 40 2.26 0.64 -7.98
N ALA A 41 2.77 1.43 -7.04
CA ALA A 41 2.98 1.01 -5.66
C ALA A 41 1.65 0.61 -4.98
N PHE A 42 0.60 1.41 -5.18
CA PHE A 42 -0.74 1.14 -4.67
C PHE A 42 -1.29 -0.20 -5.18
N ILE A 43 -1.18 -0.49 -6.48
CA ILE A 43 -1.59 -1.79 -7.05
C ILE A 43 -0.84 -2.95 -6.39
N LYS A 44 0.48 -2.82 -6.18
CA LYS A 44 1.28 -3.84 -5.49
C LYS A 44 0.83 -4.02 -4.04
N THR A 45 0.46 -2.95 -3.35
CA THR A 45 -0.08 -2.98 -2.00
C THR A 45 -1.43 -3.68 -1.95
N LEU A 46 -2.36 -3.41 -2.88
CA LEU A 46 -3.64 -4.11 -2.96
C LEU A 46 -3.47 -5.63 -3.11
N LYS A 47 -2.56 -6.06 -3.99
CA LYS A 47 -2.21 -7.49 -4.14
C LYS A 47 -1.67 -8.08 -2.84
N SER A 48 -0.80 -7.34 -2.16
CA SER A 48 -0.20 -7.76 -0.88
C SER A 48 -1.26 -7.85 0.22
N ILE A 49 -2.18 -6.90 0.30
CA ILE A 49 -3.30 -6.91 1.26
C ILE A 49 -4.19 -8.12 1.02
N ASN A 50 -4.61 -8.35 -0.23
CA ASN A 50 -5.46 -9.50 -0.57
C ASN A 50 -4.80 -10.82 -0.21
N LYS A 51 -3.51 -10.96 -0.52
CA LYS A 51 -2.72 -12.15 -0.19
C LYS A 51 -2.60 -12.33 1.33
N ALA A 52 -2.22 -11.26 2.05
CA ALA A 52 -2.08 -11.29 3.50
C ALA A 52 -3.42 -11.58 4.20
N ASN A 53 -4.53 -11.02 3.72
CA ASN A 53 -5.87 -11.32 4.22
C ASN A 53 -6.31 -12.77 3.93
N ALA A 54 -5.92 -13.32 2.79
CA ALA A 54 -6.20 -14.72 2.46
C ALA A 54 -5.40 -15.69 3.35
N GLU A 55 -4.12 -15.39 3.63
CA GLU A 55 -3.22 -16.24 4.40
C GLU A 55 -3.38 -16.08 5.92
N SER A 56 -3.65 -14.87 6.40
CA SER A 56 -3.62 -14.55 7.82
C SER A 56 -4.98 -14.76 8.47
N SER A 57 -5.08 -15.60 9.49
CA SER A 57 -6.33 -15.87 10.22
C SER A 57 -6.57 -14.94 11.42
N HIS A 58 -5.54 -14.20 11.84
CA HIS A 58 -5.54 -13.40 13.08
C HIS A 58 -5.44 -11.89 12.84
N ALA A 59 -5.07 -11.47 11.63
CA ALA A 59 -4.93 -10.07 11.26
C ALA A 59 -5.77 -9.76 10.01
N THR A 60 -6.28 -8.53 9.97
CA THR A 60 -6.93 -7.96 8.80
C THR A 60 -6.11 -6.77 8.32
N PHE A 61 -5.79 -6.78 7.04
CA PHE A 61 -5.07 -5.74 6.32
C PHE A 61 -6.05 -4.94 5.49
N ASP A 62 -5.89 -3.62 5.45
CA ASP A 62 -6.78 -2.69 4.73
C ASP A 62 -5.93 -1.58 4.11
N ILE A 63 -6.52 -0.84 3.17
CA ILE A 63 -5.92 0.39 2.63
C ILE A 63 -5.80 1.39 3.77
N ASN A 64 -4.60 1.89 3.96
CA ASN A 64 -4.32 2.96 4.92
C ASN A 64 -3.49 4.04 4.24
N LYS A 65 -3.16 5.12 4.97
CA LYS A 65 -2.37 6.23 4.42
C LYS A 65 -1.05 5.83 3.77
N PHE A 66 -0.48 4.67 4.07
CA PHE A 66 0.79 4.18 3.50
C PHE A 66 0.59 3.26 2.29
N ALA A 67 -0.62 3.15 1.77
CA ALA A 67 -0.93 2.19 0.71
C ALA A 67 -0.22 2.50 -0.62
N ASP A 68 0.08 3.77 -0.90
CA ASP A 68 0.79 4.21 -2.09
C ASP A 68 2.32 4.33 -1.91
N TYR A 69 2.86 3.91 -0.77
CA TYR A 69 4.30 4.05 -0.50
C TYR A 69 5.10 3.09 -1.39
N THR A 70 6.11 3.64 -2.03
CA THR A 70 7.10 2.85 -2.77
C THR A 70 7.91 1.97 -1.82
N PRO A 71 8.54 0.89 -2.32
CA PRO A 71 9.42 0.05 -1.51
C PRO A 71 10.55 0.85 -0.85
N GLU A 72 11.04 1.87 -1.54
CA GLU A 72 12.12 2.75 -1.08
C GLU A 72 11.66 3.66 0.06
N GLU A 73 10.47 4.27 -0.07
CA GLU A 73 9.87 5.04 1.02
C GLU A 73 9.61 4.17 2.26
N ARG A 74 9.10 2.95 2.07
CA ARG A 74 8.90 2.01 3.17
C ARG A 74 10.21 1.64 3.85
N LYS A 75 11.31 1.47 3.09
CA LYS A 75 12.63 1.16 3.65
C LYS A 75 13.12 2.28 4.58
N ASN A 76 12.87 3.53 4.20
CA ASN A 76 13.26 4.71 5.00
C ASN A 76 12.33 5.00 6.20
N MET A 77 11.19 4.30 6.36
CA MET A 77 10.32 4.46 7.54
C MET A 77 10.87 3.81 8.80
N PHE A 78 11.77 2.83 8.68
CA PHE A 78 12.29 2.11 9.83
C PHE A 78 13.52 2.85 10.38
N GLY A 79 13.47 3.23 11.66
CA GLY A 79 14.53 4.00 12.32
C GLY A 79 15.91 3.30 12.39
N LEU A 80 16.00 2.03 11.99
CA LEU A 80 17.23 1.28 11.83
C LEU A 80 17.56 1.15 10.34
N ASN A 81 18.29 2.12 9.80
CA ASN A 81 19.04 1.94 8.56
C ASN A 81 20.37 1.27 8.92
N LEU A 82 20.37 -0.07 8.97
CA LEU A 82 21.62 -0.83 9.01
C LEU A 82 22.36 -0.53 7.70
N ARG A 83 23.26 0.44 7.74
CA ARG A 83 24.29 0.58 6.73
C ARG A 83 25.11 -0.70 6.82
N GLU A 84 25.11 -1.50 5.77
CA GLU A 84 26.13 -2.52 5.62
C GLU A 84 27.46 -1.77 5.54
N GLU A 85 28.21 -1.76 6.64
CA GLU A 85 29.59 -1.30 6.64
C GLU A 85 30.34 -2.27 5.73
N GLU A 86 30.64 -1.82 4.51
CA GLU A 86 31.51 -2.53 3.59
C GLU A 86 32.86 -2.76 4.29
N LYS A 87 33.21 -4.04 4.46
CA LYS A 87 34.47 -4.50 5.06
C LYS A 87 35.65 -4.33 4.13
#